data_AF-A0A955JM84-F1
#
_entry.id   AF-A0A955JM84-F1
#
_cell.length_a   1.000
_cell.length_b   1.000
_cell.length_c   1.000
_cell.angle_alpha   90.00
_cell.angle_beta   90.00
_cell.angle_gamma   90.00
#
_symmetry.space_group_name_H-M   'P 1'
#
loop_
_entity.id
_entity.type
_entity.pdbx_description
1 polymer ?
#
loop_
_entity_poly.entity_id
_entity_poly.type
_entity_poly.pdbx_seq_one_letter_code
_entity_poly.pdbx_strand_id
1 'polypeptide(L)'
;VCRDNFPYLQWNVKATHIVPTQFTLKWFTVSGNNAGDPADMLVHTDTVAVADTTFDGTDTYSATTLWPGADTTQPDWPGWKLVNGTWVEDPTDFGGNLRESARLQVEVNPTDSTTVDYPPSTENCGPQQGQVLGTSTTKLQNTGANAWIQIVAGMSIVLIAVAALKRQKVASNK
;
A
#
# COMPACT_ATOMS: atom_id res chain seq x y z
N VAL A 1 -4.08 7.02 -7.60
CA VAL A 1 -4.55 6.09 -8.66
C VAL A 1 -3.45 5.10 -9.03
N CYS A 2 -3.79 3.91 -9.48
CA CYS A 2 -2.80 3.00 -10.05
C CYS A 2 -2.72 3.15 -11.57
N ARG A 3 -1.51 3.18 -12.14
CA ARG A 3 -1.31 3.15 -13.59
C ARG A 3 -0.06 2.33 -13.90
N ASP A 4 -0.17 1.40 -14.86
CA ASP A 4 0.94 0.54 -15.31
C ASP A 4 1.68 -0.18 -14.17
N ASN A 5 0.92 -0.58 -13.16
CA ASN A 5 1.37 -1.21 -11.92
C ASN A 5 2.15 -0.33 -10.93
N PHE A 6 2.12 0.99 -11.13
CA PHE A 6 2.76 1.96 -10.24
C PHE A 6 1.74 2.88 -9.56
N PRO A 7 2.03 3.29 -8.31
CA PRO A 7 1.22 4.26 -7.59
C PRO A 7 1.47 5.67 -8.15
N TYR A 8 0.41 6.30 -8.65
CA TYR A 8 0.42 7.69 -9.08
C TYR A 8 -0.53 8.53 -8.23
N LEU A 9 -0.17 9.77 -7.96
CA LEU A 9 -1.08 10.76 -7.42
C LEU A 9 -1.64 11.62 -8.56
N GLN A 10 -2.95 11.69 -8.65
CA GLN A 10 -3.63 12.70 -9.46
C GLN A 10 -3.95 13.89 -8.56
N TRP A 11 -3.54 15.08 -8.97
CA TRP A 11 -3.74 16.30 -8.20
C TRP A 11 -4.18 17.42 -9.13
N ASN A 12 -4.82 18.43 -8.54
CA ASN A 12 -5.21 19.63 -9.24
C ASN A 12 -4.84 20.86 -8.41
N VAL A 13 -4.61 21.98 -9.10
CA VAL A 13 -4.30 23.26 -8.48
C VAL A 13 -4.91 24.39 -9.30
N LYS A 14 -5.32 25.45 -8.62
CA LYS A 14 -5.71 26.71 -9.25
C LYS A 14 -4.63 27.74 -9.00
N ALA A 15 -3.99 28.21 -10.06
CA ALA A 15 -3.11 29.37 -10.02
C ALA A 15 -3.86 30.58 -10.57
N THR A 16 -3.56 31.78 -10.08
CA THR A 16 -4.15 33.02 -10.60
C THR A 16 -3.05 33.93 -11.12
N HIS A 17 -3.27 34.53 -12.30
CA HIS A 17 -2.43 35.60 -12.86
C HIS A 17 -0.95 35.27 -13.07
N ILE A 18 -0.59 33.99 -13.28
CA ILE A 18 0.81 33.55 -13.47
C ILE A 18 0.89 32.46 -14.52
N VAL A 19 1.98 32.46 -15.28
CA VAL A 19 2.41 31.33 -16.12
C VAL A 19 3.51 30.58 -15.35
N PRO A 20 3.19 29.55 -14.54
CA PRO A 20 4.22 28.80 -13.84
C PRO A 20 5.04 28.00 -14.87
N THR A 21 6.36 28.06 -14.76
CA THR A 21 7.24 27.14 -15.52
C THR A 21 7.35 25.78 -14.82
N GLN A 22 7.10 25.75 -13.51
CA GLN A 22 7.11 24.55 -12.68
C GLN A 22 6.19 24.68 -11.46
N PHE A 23 5.71 23.55 -10.97
CA PHE A 23 5.13 23.38 -9.64
C PHE A 23 6.13 22.71 -8.71
N THR A 24 6.17 23.12 -7.46
CA THR A 24 6.91 22.40 -6.41
C THR A 24 5.90 21.60 -5.58
N LEU A 25 6.13 20.30 -5.45
CA LEU A 25 5.30 19.41 -4.66
C LEU A 25 6.04 19.05 -3.38
N LYS A 26 5.44 19.34 -2.23
CA LYS A 26 6.00 19.00 -0.92
C LYS A 26 5.14 17.92 -0.28
N TRP A 27 5.79 16.83 0.12
CA TRP A 27 5.16 15.65 0.70
C TRP A 27 5.46 15.58 2.17
N PHE A 28 4.41 15.54 2.99
CA PHE A 28 4.52 15.47 4.43
C PHE A 28 3.93 14.17 4.96
N THR A 29 4.49 13.66 6.05
CA THR A 29 3.76 12.72 6.91
C THR A 29 2.51 13.39 7.47
N VAL A 30 1.51 12.59 7.83
CA VAL A 30 0.32 13.08 8.54
C VAL A 30 0.41 12.65 9.99
N SER A 31 0.45 13.63 10.89
CA SER A 31 0.42 13.47 12.33
C SER A 31 -0.93 14.00 12.85
N GLY A 32 -1.78 13.09 13.36
CA GLY A 32 -3.13 13.45 13.78
C GLY A 32 -4.09 13.74 12.61
N ASN A 33 -5.14 14.53 12.89
CA ASN A 33 -6.30 14.67 11.98
C ASN A 33 -6.35 16.01 11.24
N ASN A 34 -5.48 16.97 11.54
CA ASN A 34 -5.60 18.34 11.03
C ASN A 34 -4.53 18.67 9.98
N ALA A 35 -4.93 19.43 8.96
CA ALA A 35 -4.00 20.02 8.02
C ALA A 35 -3.11 21.08 8.70
N GLY A 36 -1.79 20.94 8.61
CA GLY A 36 -0.78 21.88 9.10
C GLY A 36 -0.35 21.62 10.54
N ASP A 37 -0.45 20.38 11.04
CA ASP A 37 0.05 20.03 12.36
C ASP A 37 1.57 20.28 12.39
N PRO A 38 2.11 20.99 13.40
CA PRO A 38 3.56 21.18 13.53
C PRO A 38 4.36 19.87 13.63
N ALA A 39 3.72 18.74 13.93
CA ALA A 39 4.34 17.42 13.90
C ALA A 39 4.38 16.79 12.49
N ASP A 40 3.75 17.39 11.48
CA ASP A 40 3.85 16.94 10.09
C ASP A 40 5.26 17.22 9.56
N MET A 41 5.94 16.17 9.13
CA MET A 41 7.33 16.27 8.70
C MET A 41 7.42 16.28 7.18
N LEU A 42 8.12 17.25 6.60
CA LEU A 42 8.48 17.24 5.19
C LEU A 42 9.41 16.04 4.92
N VAL A 43 8.96 15.10 4.11
CA VAL A 43 9.70 13.87 3.77
C VAL A 43 10.32 13.97 2.39
N HIS A 44 9.63 14.60 1.44
CA HIS A 44 10.06 14.63 0.05
C HIS A 44 9.63 15.92 -0.67
N THR A 45 10.38 16.31 -1.70
CA THR A 45 10.04 17.44 -2.56
C THR A 45 10.29 17.09 -4.02
N ASP A 46 9.26 17.22 -4.84
CA ASP A 46 9.32 17.05 -6.29
C ASP A 46 9.14 18.38 -7.02
N THR A 47 9.51 18.37 -8.30
CA THR A 47 9.19 19.45 -9.23
C THR A 47 8.49 18.88 -10.46
N VAL A 48 7.40 19.53 -10.88
CA VAL A 48 6.66 19.16 -12.09
C VAL A 48 6.74 20.34 -13.05
N ALA A 49 7.45 20.14 -14.16
CA ALA A 49 7.50 21.12 -15.23
C ALA A 49 6.12 21.29 -15.88
N VAL A 50 5.81 22.52 -16.28
CA VAL A 50 4.56 22.87 -16.96
C VAL A 50 4.91 23.29 -18.37
N ALA A 51 4.22 22.72 -19.36
CA ALA A 51 4.29 23.26 -20.71
C ALA A 51 3.55 24.61 -20.69
N ASP A 52 4.24 25.69 -21.04
CA ASP A 52 3.78 27.09 -21.09
C ASP A 52 2.25 27.25 -21.24
N THR A 53 1.55 27.23 -20.11
CA THR A 53 0.09 27.39 -20.04
C THR A 53 -0.21 28.64 -19.25
N THR A 54 -0.90 29.58 -19.88
CA THR A 54 -1.45 30.75 -19.22
C THR A 54 -2.57 30.34 -18.26
N PHE A 55 -2.50 30.73 -16.98
CA PHE A 55 -3.58 30.58 -16.03
C PHE A 55 -4.32 31.91 -15.87
N ASP A 56 -5.59 31.96 -16.27
CA ASP A 56 -6.43 33.14 -16.10
C ASP A 56 -7.17 33.19 -14.74
N GLY A 57 -6.90 32.22 -13.86
CA GLY A 57 -7.55 32.09 -12.56
C GLY A 57 -8.91 31.40 -12.58
N THR A 58 -9.44 31.04 -13.74
CA THR A 58 -10.59 30.14 -13.90
C THR A 58 -10.15 28.70 -14.19
N ASP A 59 -8.97 28.55 -14.79
CA ASP A 59 -8.40 27.26 -15.13
C ASP A 59 -7.89 26.48 -13.93
N THR A 60 -8.17 25.18 -13.93
CA THR A 60 -7.64 24.21 -12.97
C THR A 60 -6.62 23.35 -13.69
N TYR A 61 -5.37 23.40 -13.26
CA TYR A 61 -4.36 22.49 -13.80
C TYR A 61 -4.48 21.14 -13.11
N SER A 62 -4.53 20.09 -13.92
CA SER A 62 -4.59 18.72 -13.45
C SER A 62 -3.34 18.00 -13.93
N ALA A 63 -2.64 17.37 -13.00
CA ALA A 63 -1.44 16.60 -13.30
C ALA A 63 -1.47 15.25 -12.59
N THR A 64 -0.53 14.41 -13.00
CA THR A 64 -0.30 13.10 -12.41
C THR A 64 1.18 12.97 -12.12
N THR A 65 1.53 12.70 -10.87
CA THR A 65 2.92 12.52 -10.42
C THR A 65 3.08 11.11 -9.85
N LEU A 66 4.23 10.50 -10.08
CA LEU A 66 4.57 9.20 -9.48
C LEU A 66 4.65 9.36 -7.96
N TRP A 67 4.20 8.36 -7.19
CA TRP A 67 4.29 8.43 -5.74
C TRP A 67 5.77 8.44 -5.30
N PRO A 68 6.16 9.24 -4.29
CA PRO A 68 7.56 9.30 -3.85
C PRO A 68 8.07 7.93 -3.38
N GLY A 69 9.23 7.53 -3.89
CA GLY A 69 9.82 6.21 -3.65
C GLY A 69 9.35 5.11 -4.62
N ALA A 70 8.49 5.43 -5.60
CA ALA A 70 8.27 4.54 -6.74
C ALA A 70 9.18 4.93 -7.91
N ASP A 71 9.60 3.95 -8.72
CA ASP A 71 10.38 4.14 -9.94
C ASP A 71 9.87 3.21 -11.05
N THR A 72 9.61 3.76 -12.23
CA THR A 72 9.09 3.03 -13.40
C THR A 72 10.19 2.48 -14.33
N THR A 73 11.40 3.01 -14.24
CA THR A 73 12.57 2.61 -15.05
C THR A 73 13.28 1.42 -14.43
N GLN A 74 13.39 1.42 -13.10
CA GLN A 74 13.83 0.31 -12.28
C GLN A 74 12.70 0.04 -11.30
N PRO A 75 11.87 -1.01 -11.50
CA PRO A 75 10.68 -1.21 -10.67
C PRO A 75 11.01 -1.15 -9.19
N ASP A 76 10.52 -0.09 -8.54
CA ASP A 76 10.64 0.14 -7.11
C ASP A 76 9.33 0.67 -6.55
N TRP A 77 9.10 0.39 -5.28
CA TRP A 77 7.86 0.73 -4.61
C TRP A 77 8.13 1.40 -3.26
N PRO A 78 7.31 2.39 -2.87
CA PRO A 78 7.52 3.13 -1.62
C PRO A 78 7.49 2.17 -0.43
N GLY A 79 8.56 2.17 0.38
CA GLY A 79 8.71 1.34 1.57
C GLY A 79 9.19 -0.08 1.31
N TRP A 80 9.76 -0.37 0.14
CA TRP A 80 10.18 -1.72 -0.23
C TRP A 80 11.58 -1.77 -0.79
N LYS A 81 12.16 -2.97 -0.75
CA LYS A 81 13.40 -3.27 -1.46
C LYS A 81 13.37 -4.68 -2.03
N LEU A 82 14.09 -4.86 -3.13
CA LEU A 82 14.25 -6.15 -3.77
C LEU A 82 15.45 -6.90 -3.17
N VAL A 83 15.20 -8.00 -2.47
CA VAL A 83 16.26 -8.86 -1.90
C VAL A 83 16.13 -10.25 -2.49
N ASN A 84 17.18 -10.69 -3.19
CA ASN A 84 17.22 -12.01 -3.84
C ASN A 84 15.99 -12.27 -4.73
N GLY A 85 15.56 -11.25 -5.48
CA GLY A 85 14.40 -11.31 -6.35
C GLY A 85 13.05 -11.27 -5.64
N THR A 86 13.00 -11.15 -4.31
CA THR A 86 11.77 -11.05 -3.52
C THR A 86 11.60 -9.66 -2.92
N TRP A 87 10.40 -9.09 -3.04
CA TRP A 87 10.05 -7.83 -2.39
C TRP A 87 9.86 -8.02 -0.89
N VAL A 88 10.61 -7.24 -0.11
CA VAL A 88 10.52 -7.17 1.35
C VAL A 88 10.37 -5.73 1.80
N GLU A 89 9.68 -5.52 2.91
CA GLU A 89 9.52 -4.17 3.47
C GLU A 89 10.87 -3.60 3.87
N ASP A 90 11.09 -2.33 3.53
CA ASP A 90 12.25 -1.56 3.93
C ASP A 90 11.84 -0.39 4.82
N PRO A 91 11.95 -0.52 6.16
CA PRO A 91 11.55 0.55 7.07
C PRO A 91 12.48 1.78 6.99
N THR A 92 13.61 1.66 6.29
CA THR A 92 14.53 2.79 6.06
C THR A 92 14.21 3.59 4.80
N ASP A 93 13.32 3.10 3.94
CA ASP A 93 12.89 3.85 2.77
C ASP A 93 11.88 4.95 3.19
N PHE A 94 12.18 6.18 2.80
CA PHE A 94 11.36 7.35 3.09
C PHE A 94 9.96 7.23 2.50
N GLY A 95 9.81 6.55 1.34
CA GLY A 95 8.53 6.33 0.70
C GLY A 95 7.56 5.52 1.56
N GLY A 96 8.09 4.67 2.46
CA GLY A 96 7.30 3.88 3.40
C GLY A 96 6.47 4.74 4.35
N ASN A 97 7.00 5.87 4.79
CA ASN A 97 6.33 6.79 5.72
C ASN A 97 5.12 7.51 5.11
N LEU A 98 4.93 7.42 3.79
CA LEU A 98 3.86 8.08 3.06
C LEU A 98 2.71 7.13 2.68
N ARG A 99 2.82 5.83 2.98
CA ARG A 99 1.87 4.81 2.50
C ARG A 99 0.54 4.74 3.24
N GLU A 100 0.48 5.20 4.49
CA GLU A 100 -0.78 5.17 5.26
C GLU A 100 -1.62 6.41 4.95
N SER A 101 -0.99 7.58 5.03
CA SER A 101 -1.55 8.86 4.60
C SER A 101 -0.39 9.85 4.38
N ALA A 102 -0.56 10.75 3.43
CA ALA A 102 0.40 11.81 3.15
C ALA A 102 -0.34 13.14 2.95
N ARG A 103 0.34 14.25 3.23
CA ARG A 103 -0.13 15.55 2.75
C ARG A 103 0.70 16.01 1.56
N LEU A 104 0.00 16.42 0.51
CA LEU A 104 0.59 17.12 -0.61
C LEU A 104 0.34 18.62 -0.46
N GLN A 105 1.41 19.40 -0.44
CA GLN A 105 1.34 20.85 -0.63
C GLN A 105 1.92 21.19 -2.01
N VAL A 106 1.12 21.89 -2.82
CA VAL A 106 1.50 22.35 -4.15
C VAL A 106 1.85 23.83 -4.05
N GLU A 107 3.13 24.14 -4.22
CA GLU A 107 3.60 25.52 -4.27
C GLU A 107 3.64 26.02 -5.72
N VAL A 108 2.72 26.92 -5.98
CA VAL A 108 2.65 27.89 -7.08
C VAL A 108 2.10 29.16 -6.45
N ASN A 109 2.18 30.33 -7.07
CA ASN A 109 1.52 31.51 -6.52
C ASN A 109 0.07 31.60 -7.05
N PRO A 110 -0.98 31.50 -6.20
CA PRO A 110 -0.98 31.21 -4.76
C PRO A 110 -0.89 29.70 -4.41
N THR A 111 -0.37 29.39 -3.22
CA THR A 111 -0.10 28.02 -2.76
C THR A 111 -1.40 27.29 -2.41
N ASP A 112 -1.51 26.01 -2.80
CA ASP A 112 -2.65 25.13 -2.48
C ASP A 112 -2.16 23.87 -1.73
N SER A 113 -3.02 23.27 -0.92
CA SER A 113 -2.65 22.08 -0.13
C SER A 113 -3.82 21.12 0.03
N THR A 114 -3.54 19.83 -0.01
CA THR A 114 -4.54 18.77 0.12
C THR A 114 -3.96 17.51 0.77
N THR A 115 -4.78 16.80 1.53
CA THR A 115 -4.41 15.49 2.09
C THR A 115 -4.74 14.41 1.08
N VAL A 116 -3.81 13.48 0.88
CA VAL A 116 -3.90 12.43 -0.14
C VAL A 116 -3.55 11.09 0.47
N ASP A 117 -4.34 10.09 0.15
CA ASP A 117 -4.06 8.73 0.59
C ASP A 117 -3.28 7.98 -0.49
N TYR A 118 -2.38 7.12 -0.03
CA TYR A 118 -1.70 6.19 -0.92
C TYR A 118 -2.73 5.32 -1.63
N PRO A 119 -2.58 5.07 -2.94
CA PRO A 119 -3.49 4.18 -3.64
C PRO A 119 -3.50 2.81 -2.94
N PRO A 120 -4.69 2.22 -2.65
CA PRO A 120 -4.75 0.90 -2.04
C PRO A 120 -3.90 -0.11 -2.82
N SER A 121 -3.14 -0.94 -2.11
CA SER A 121 -2.38 -2.02 -2.74
C SER A 121 -3.38 -3.01 -3.35
N THR A 122 -3.50 -3.01 -4.67
CA THR A 122 -4.26 -4.04 -5.40
C THR A 122 -3.30 -5.08 -5.93
N GLU A 123 -3.81 -6.18 -6.49
CA GLU A 123 -2.98 -7.20 -7.17
C GLU A 123 -1.98 -6.57 -8.16
N ASN A 124 -2.36 -5.45 -8.75
CA ASN A 124 -1.56 -4.73 -9.73
C ASN A 124 -0.89 -3.47 -9.16
N CYS A 125 -1.16 -3.02 -7.92
CA CYS A 125 -0.70 -1.71 -7.44
C CYS A 125 0.17 -1.76 -6.20
N GLY A 126 1.36 -2.31 -6.34
CA GLY A 126 2.28 -2.45 -5.24
C GLY A 126 3.17 -3.65 -5.45
N PRO A 127 4.20 -3.79 -4.63
CA PRO A 127 4.99 -4.99 -4.63
C PRO A 127 4.17 -6.09 -3.93
N GLN A 128 3.98 -7.19 -4.63
CA GLN A 128 3.27 -8.32 -4.07
C GLN A 128 4.20 -9.04 -3.08
N GLN A 129 3.84 -9.05 -1.79
CA GLN A 129 4.64 -9.70 -0.75
C GLN A 129 4.99 -11.14 -1.11
N GLY A 130 6.27 -11.49 -1.02
CA GLY A 130 6.73 -12.86 -1.27
C GLY A 130 6.72 -13.27 -2.74
N GLN A 131 6.53 -12.34 -3.68
CA GLN A 131 6.71 -12.65 -5.10
C GLN A 131 8.15 -12.53 -5.52
N VAL A 132 8.62 -13.60 -6.17
CA VAL A 132 9.88 -13.61 -6.91
C VAL A 132 9.62 -12.93 -8.25
N LEU A 133 10.45 -11.94 -8.61
CA LEU A 133 10.40 -11.27 -9.90
C LEU A 133 10.50 -12.32 -11.03
N GLY A 134 9.39 -12.61 -11.70
CA GLY A 134 9.36 -13.48 -12.88
C GLY A 134 8.64 -14.84 -12.78
N THR A 135 7.91 -15.15 -11.70
CA THR A 135 7.14 -16.42 -11.65
C THR A 135 5.66 -16.21 -11.33
N SER A 136 4.84 -16.02 -12.37
CA SER A 136 3.37 -16.14 -12.27
C SER A 136 2.97 -17.60 -12.03
N THR A 137 3.23 -18.14 -10.84
CA THR A 137 2.53 -19.35 -10.39
C THR A 137 1.23 -18.91 -9.73
N THR A 138 0.11 -19.18 -10.39
CA THR A 138 -1.23 -19.15 -9.80
C THR A 138 -1.25 -20.01 -8.54
N LYS A 139 -1.04 -19.40 -7.36
CA LYS A 139 -1.31 -20.04 -6.08
C LYS A 139 -2.77 -19.79 -5.74
N LEU A 140 -3.52 -20.88 -5.59
CA LEU A 140 -4.86 -20.87 -4.99
C LEU A 140 -4.81 -20.08 -3.67
N GLN A 141 -5.65 -19.06 -3.56
CA GLN A 141 -5.86 -18.34 -2.32
C GLN A 141 -6.46 -19.30 -1.29
N ASN A 142 -5.63 -19.75 -0.35
CA ASN A 142 -6.11 -20.36 0.88
C ASN A 142 -6.61 -19.22 1.77
N THR A 143 -7.84 -18.76 1.54
CA THR A 143 -8.53 -17.96 2.54
C THR A 143 -8.77 -18.89 3.71
N GLY A 144 -8.14 -18.60 4.85
CA GLY A 144 -8.41 -19.25 6.12
C GLY A 144 -9.85 -18.96 6.53
N ALA A 145 -10.79 -19.70 5.95
CA ALA A 145 -12.16 -19.74 6.40
C ALA A 145 -12.18 -20.53 7.70
N ASN A 146 -12.09 -19.80 8.79
CA ASN A 146 -12.65 -20.17 10.08
C ASN A 146 -14.16 -20.45 9.92
N ALA A 147 -14.50 -21.60 9.32
CA ALA A 147 -15.83 -22.16 9.24
C ALA A 147 -16.10 -23.04 10.47
N TRP A 148 -16.38 -22.39 11.59
CA TRP A 148 -17.14 -23.01 12.67
C TRP A 148 -18.61 -22.96 12.25
N ILE A 149 -19.30 -24.12 12.36
CA ILE A 149 -20.77 -24.33 12.31
C ILE A 149 -21.35 -24.69 10.90
N GLN A 150 -22.15 -25.74 10.63
CA GLN A 150 -22.88 -26.80 11.36
C GLN A 150 -22.73 -28.14 10.59
N ILE A 151 -22.60 -29.29 11.26
CA ILE A 151 -22.85 -30.61 10.64
C ILE A 151 -24.37 -30.83 10.63
N VAL A 152 -25.00 -30.70 9.47
CA VAL A 152 -26.37 -31.18 9.26
C VAL A 152 -26.31 -32.65 8.85
N ALA A 153 -26.96 -33.46 9.68
CA ALA A 153 -27.31 -34.87 9.55
C ALA A 153 -27.19 -35.53 8.17
N GLY A 154 -26.48 -36.66 8.11
CA GLY A 154 -26.53 -37.61 7.00
C GLY A 154 -25.63 -38.84 7.20
N MET A 155 -26.12 -39.82 7.98
CA MET A 155 -25.89 -41.29 7.92
C MET A 155 -24.47 -41.81 7.56
N SER A 156 -23.80 -42.64 8.36
CA SER A 156 -24.20 -44.05 8.56
C SER A 156 -23.43 -44.75 9.67
N ILE A 157 -24.12 -45.71 10.29
CA ILE A 157 -23.73 -46.63 11.37
C ILE A 157 -22.60 -47.58 10.93
N VAL A 158 -21.57 -47.76 11.76
CA VAL A 158 -20.93 -49.09 11.96
C VAL A 158 -20.61 -49.26 13.45
N LEU A 159 -21.48 -49.99 14.15
CA LEU A 159 -21.21 -50.55 15.47
C LEU A 159 -20.40 -51.83 15.30
N ILE A 160 -19.16 -51.86 15.81
CA ILE A 160 -18.52 -53.12 16.21
C ILE A 160 -18.02 -52.93 17.64
N ALA A 161 -18.78 -53.53 18.56
CA ALA A 161 -18.37 -53.76 19.93
C ALA A 161 -17.29 -54.86 19.96
N VAL A 162 -16.13 -54.56 20.54
CA VAL A 162 -15.34 -55.57 21.25
C VAL A 162 -14.80 -54.95 22.52
N ALA A 163 -15.53 -55.20 23.61
CA ALA A 163 -15.01 -55.10 24.96
C ALA A 163 -13.94 -56.19 25.14
N ALA A 164 -12.71 -55.80 25.46
CA ALA A 164 -11.72 -56.71 26.02
C ALA A 164 -10.91 -55.97 27.10
N LEU A 165 -11.45 -56.01 28.31
CA LEU A 165 -10.73 -55.77 29.56
C LEU A 165 -9.46 -56.63 29.61
N LYS A 166 -8.28 -56.01 29.68
CA LYS A 166 -7.07 -56.62 30.25
C LYS A 166 -6.44 -55.62 31.22
N ARG A 167 -6.79 -55.74 32.50
CA ARG A 167 -6.10 -56.51 33.56
C ARG A 167 -5.13 -55.61 34.35
N GLN A 168 -5.58 -55.19 35.53
CA GLN A 168 -4.71 -54.74 36.62
C GLN A 168 -3.71 -55.85 36.98
N LYS A 169 -2.42 -55.49 37.02
CA LYS A 169 -1.44 -56.00 37.98
C LYS A 169 -0.20 -55.11 37.92
N VAL A 170 -0.14 -54.10 38.79
CA VAL A 170 1.13 -53.47 39.15
C VAL A 170 1.64 -54.24 40.37
N ALA A 171 2.54 -55.19 40.13
CA ALA A 171 3.42 -55.72 41.16
C ALA A 171 4.78 -55.05 40.95
N SER A 172 5.11 -54.10 41.82
CA SER A 172 6.48 -53.57 41.94
C SER A 172 7.20 -54.40 42.98
N ASN A 173 8.29 -55.06 42.59
CA ASN A 173 9.19 -55.73 43.52
C ASN A 173 10.62 -55.51 43.02
N LYS A 174 11.37 -54.67 43.72
CA LYS A 174 12.80 -54.81 44.06
C LYS A 174 13.14 -53.84 45.18
#